data_AF-A0A4R6Z298-F1
#
_entry.id   AF-A0A4R6Z298-F1
#
_cell.length_a   1.000
_cell.length_b   1.000
_cell.length_c   1.000
_cell.angle_alpha   90.00
_cell.angle_beta   90.00
_cell.angle_gamma   90.00
#
_symmetry.space_group_name_H-M   'P 1'
#
loop_
_entity.id
_entity.type
_entity.pdbx_description
1 polymer ?
#
loop_
_entity_poly.entity_id
_entity_poly.type
_entity_poly.pdbx_seq_one_letter_code
_entity_poly.pdbx_strand_id
1 'polypeptide(L)' 'MDQMSFGDGEYASKRKRTRRETFLAEMEQVIPWTILLNLIEPVYPKAGNGVSGSAKLTHSAS' A
#
# COMPACT_ATOMS: atom_id res chain seq x y z
N MET A 1 -22.56 -4.16 8.73
CA MET A 1 -22.02 -5.53 8.79
C MET A 1 -21.79 -5.96 7.36
N ASP A 2 -20.54 -6.09 6.96
CA ASP A 2 -20.19 -6.52 5.60
C ASP A 2 -20.23 -8.06 5.57
N GLN A 3 -21.28 -8.62 4.96
CA GLN A 3 -21.47 -10.06 4.92
C GLN A 3 -20.57 -10.62 3.82
N MET A 4 -19.40 -11.11 4.21
CA MET A 4 -18.52 -11.85 3.32
C MET A 4 -19.29 -13.07 2.79
N SER A 5 -19.63 -13.04 1.51
CA SER A 5 -20.31 -14.13 0.84
C SER A 5 -19.42 -15.38 0.86
N PHE A 6 -20.02 -16.57 0.89
CA PHE A 6 -19.28 -17.85 0.77
C PHE A 6 -18.33 -17.85 -0.45
N GLY A 7 -18.69 -17.11 -1.51
CA GLY A 7 -17.81 -16.91 -2.66
C GLY A 7 -16.52 -16.15 -2.35
N ASP A 8 -16.53 -15.14 -1.49
CA ASP A 8 -15.34 -14.35 -1.13
C ASP A 8 -14.36 -15.15 -0.26
N GLY A 9 -14.88 -15.93 0.70
CA GLY A 9 -14.05 -16.74 1.60
C GLY A 9 -13.31 -17.88 0.89
N GLU A 10 -13.95 -18.52 -0.08
CA GLU A 10 -13.33 -19.58 -0.88
C GLU A 10 -12.35 -19.03 -1.93
N TYR A 11 -12.64 -17.86 -2.52
CA TYR A 11 -11.77 -17.22 -3.50
C TYR A 11 -10.49 -16.66 -2.86
N ALA A 12 -10.58 -16.11 -1.65
CA ALA A 12 -9.44 -15.61 -0.89
C ALA A 12 -8.44 -16.72 -0.53
N SER A 13 -8.91 -17.92 -0.23
CA SER A 13 -8.07 -19.05 0.22
C SER A 13 -7.38 -19.81 -0.91
N LYS A 14 -7.89 -19.74 -2.15
CA LYS A 14 -7.37 -20.49 -3.32
C LYS A 14 -6.73 -19.62 -4.40
N ARG A 15 -6.66 -18.30 -4.20
CA ARG A 15 -6.06 -17.40 -5.20
C ARG A 15 -4.54 -17.61 -5.25
N LYS A 16 -4.05 -18.07 -6.40
CA LYS A 16 -2.62 -18.06 -6.71
C LYS A 16 -2.14 -16.62 -6.64
N ARG A 17 -1.12 -16.33 -5.82
CA ARG A 17 -0.47 -15.02 -5.84
C ARG A 17 -0.01 -14.72 -7.27
N THR A 18 -0.39 -13.55 -7.76
CA THR A 18 0.03 -13.14 -9.10
C THR A 18 1.52 -12.78 -9.07
N ARG A 19 2.20 -12.88 -10.23
CA ARG A 19 3.61 -12.47 -10.34
C ARG A 19 3.84 -11.03 -9.86
N ARG A 20 2.86 -10.15 -10.11
CA ARG A 20 2.87 -8.76 -9.62
C ARG A 20 2.82 -8.69 -8.10
N GLU A 21 1.93 -9.45 -7.46
CA GLU A 21 1.81 -9.48 -6.00
C GLU A 21 3.10 -9.99 -5.34
N THR A 22 3.70 -11.06 -5.87
CA THR A 22 4.98 -11.57 -5.37
C THR A 22 6.09 -10.52 -5.51
N PHE A 23 6.21 -9.91 -6.70
CA PHE A 23 7.19 -8.85 -6.93
C PHE A 23 7.01 -7.67 -5.97
N LEU A 24 5.77 -7.18 -5.79
CA LEU A 24 5.50 -6.07 -4.87
C LEU A 24 5.81 -6.43 -3.41
N ALA A 25 5.55 -7.67 -3.00
CA ALA A 25 5.89 -8.13 -1.65
C ALA A 25 7.41 -8.20 -1.42
N GLU A 26 8.18 -8.62 -2.43
CA GLU A 26 9.64 -8.58 -2.37
C GLU A 26 10.15 -7.14 -2.35
N MET A 27 9.58 -6.28 -3.20
CA MET A 27 9.92 -4.86 -3.26
C MET A 27 9.68 -4.15 -1.92
N GLU A 28 8.59 -4.47 -1.22
CA GLU A 28 8.31 -3.91 0.11
C GLU A 28 9.42 -4.21 1.14
N GLN A 29 10.08 -5.36 1.02
CA GLN A 29 11.14 -5.76 1.94
C GLN A 29 12.50 -5.18 1.58
N VAL A 30 12.79 -5.03 0.28
CA VAL A 30 14.11 -4.58 -0.19
C VAL A 30 14.21 -3.07 -0.34
N ILE A 31 13.09 -2.36 -0.48
CA ILE A 31 13.08 -0.91 -0.69
C ILE A 31 13.10 -0.18 0.66
N PRO A 32 14.07 0.72 0.91
CA PRO A 32 14.11 1.54 2.12
C PRO A 32 13.12 2.72 1.99
N TRP A 33 11.82 2.43 2.04
CA TRP A 33 10.75 3.39 1.79
C TRP A 33 10.86 4.67 2.62
N THR A 34 11.19 4.55 3.91
CA THR A 34 11.35 5.71 4.79
C THR A 34 12.44 6.67 4.31
N ILE A 35 13.57 6.15 3.82
CA ILE A 35 14.67 6.98 3.31
C ILE A 35 14.24 7.67 2.02
N LEU A 36 13.60 6.93 1.11
CA LEU A 36 13.13 7.48 -0.17
C LEU A 36 12.08 8.56 0.03
N LEU A 37 11.12 8.34 0.93
CA LEU A 37 10.08 9.31 1.25
C LEU A 37 10.68 10.60 1.83
N ASN A 38 11.61 10.49 2.78
CA ASN A 38 12.32 11.66 3.33
C ASN A 38 13.13 12.41 2.26
N LEU A 39 13.70 11.69 1.28
CA LEU A 39 14.48 12.29 0.22
C LEU A 39 13.62 13.05 -0.79
N ILE A 40 12.42 12.54 -1.11
CA ILE A 40 11.53 13.17 -2.08
C ILE A 40 10.62 14.23 -1.47
N GLU A 41 10.31 14.15 -0.18
CA GLU A 41 9.38 15.06 0.51
C GLU A 41 9.65 16.56 0.25
N PRO A 42 10.90 17.06 0.25
CA PRO A 42 11.18 18.48 0.01
C PRO A 42 10.82 18.96 -1.40
N VAL A 43 10.87 18.06 -2.39
CA VAL A 43 10.61 18.38 -3.81
C VAL A 43 9.24 17.90 -4.28
N TYR A 44 8.56 17.06 -3.48
CA TYR A 44 7.28 16.51 -3.86
C TYR A 44 6.21 17.61 -3.79
N PRO A 45 5.52 17.89 -4.90
CA PRO A 45 4.53 18.95 -4.93
C PRO A 45 3.39 18.61 -3.96
N LYS A 46 3.22 19.43 -2.93
CA LYS A 46 2.04 19.37 -2.08
C LYS A 46 0.85 19.75 -2.95
N ALA A 47 -0.04 18.79 -3.23
CA ALA A 47 -1.24 19.05 -4.01
C ALA A 47 -2.03 20.20 -3.36
N GLY A 48 -2.10 21.34 -4.04
CA GLY A 48 -2.88 22.49 -3.59
C GLY A 48 -4.38 22.18 -3.65
N ASN A 49 -5.08 22.47 -2.55
CA ASN A 49 -6.54 22.66 -2.40
C ASN A 49 -7.45 21.96 -3.42
N GLY A 50 -7.41 20.62 -3.46
CA GLY A 50 -8.34 19.84 -4.29
C GLY A 50 -8.27 18.33 -4.10
N VAL A 51 -7.17 17.83 -3.53
CA VAL A 51 -7.08 16.44 -3.06
C VAL A 51 -6.68 16.50 -1.60
N SER A 52 -7.62 16.13 -0.72
CA SER A 52 -7.35 15.85 0.70
C SER A 52 -6.43 14.63 0.81
N GLY A 53 -5.17 14.80 0.42
CA GLY A 53 -4.11 13.80 0.40
C GLY A 53 -2.98 14.17 1.34
N SER A 54 -3.24 14.97 2.38
CA SER A 54 -2.39 14.97 3.58
C SER A 54 -2.66 13.67 4.35
N ALA A 55 -2.34 12.54 3.73
CA ALA A 55 -2.08 11.33 4.47
C ALA A 55 -0.76 11.61 5.20
N LYS A 56 -0.86 12.00 6.48
CA LYS A 56 0.24 11.78 7.41
C LYS A 56 0.69 10.35 7.16
N LEU A 57 1.91 10.17 6.67
CA LEU A 57 2.52 8.86 6.46
C LEU A 57 2.80 8.28 7.86
N THR A 58 1.76 7.92 8.58
CA THR A 58 1.86 7.11 9.79
C THR A 58 2.17 5.71 9.30
N HIS A 59 3.45 5.34 9.36
CA HIS A 59 3.84 3.93 9.36
C HIS A 59 3.16 3.28 10.58
N SER A 60 1.95 2.75 10.39
CA SER A 60 1.31 1.87 11.36
C SER A 60 2.03 0.53 11.26
N ALA A 61 3.04 0.35 12.11
CA ALA A 61 3.59 -0.96 12.43
C ALA A 61 2.56 -1.70 13.30
N SER A 62 1.87 -2.70 12.73
CA SER A 62 1.29 -3.86 13.41
C SER A 62 0.80 -4.85 12.38
#